data_AF-A0A1A8MRP8-F1
#
_entry.id   AF-A0A1A8MRP8-F1
#
_cell.length_a   1.000
_cell.length_b   1.000
_cell.length_c   1.000
_cell.angle_alpha   90.00
_cell.angle_beta   90.00
_cell.angle_gamma   90.00
#
_symmetry.space_group_name_H-M   'P 1'
#
loop_
_entity.id
_entity.type
_entity.pdbx_description
1 polymer ?
#
loop_
_entity_poly.entity_id
_entity_poly.type
_entity_poly.pdbx_seq_one_letter_code
_entity_poly.pdbx_strand_id
1 'polypeptide(L)'
;STKSFNLTVLVPPKISYSGSPEELTIAVNGPLELECSAVGIPTPKLSWLKDGHPLDGTDIIQQDGHAVRISKVQVEDAGLYTCLA
;
A
#
# COMPACT_ATOMS: atom_id res chain seq x y z
N SER A 1 -38.31 18.36 -23.99
CA SER A 1 -37.68 17.58 -22.91
C SER A 1 -36.18 17.75 -22.97
N THR A 2 -35.57 18.29 -21.92
CA THR A 2 -34.11 18.40 -21.81
C THR A 2 -33.54 17.05 -21.39
N LYS A 3 -32.53 16.54 -22.10
CA LYS A 3 -31.76 15.37 -21.68
C LYS A 3 -30.44 15.84 -21.11
N SER A 4 -30.10 15.35 -19.92
CA SER A 4 -28.83 15.61 -19.26
C SER A 4 -27.99 14.34 -19.25
N PHE A 5 -26.68 14.49 -19.42
CA PHE A 5 -25.71 13.40 -19.39
C PHE A 5 -24.56 13.80 -18.46
N ASN A 6 -24.02 12.82 -17.74
CA ASN A 6 -22.83 13.00 -16.91
C ASN A 6 -21.60 12.52 -17.67
N LEU A 7 -20.57 13.35 -17.72
CA LEU A 7 -19.24 12.98 -18.20
C LEU A 7 -18.30 12.90 -17.00
N THR A 8 -17.61 11.77 -16.83
CA THR A 8 -16.59 11.58 -15.81
C THR A 8 -15.25 11.35 -16.50
N VAL A 9 -14.25 12.15 -16.14
CA VAL A 9 -12.87 11.96 -16.60
C VAL A 9 -12.14 11.08 -15.59
N LEU A 10 -11.54 10.00 -16.06
CA LEU A 10 -10.78 9.06 -15.22
C LEU A 10 -9.31 9.46 -15.19
N VAL A 11 -8.67 9.25 -14.04
CA VAL A 11 -7.25 9.51 -13.83
C VAL A 11 -6.60 8.21 -13.35
N PRO A 12 -5.56 7.70 -14.02
CA PRO A 12 -4.91 6.47 -13.62
C PRO A 12 -4.29 6.59 -12.22
N PRO A 13 -4.18 5.49 -11.48
CA PRO A 13 -3.50 5.47 -10.20
C PRO A 13 -2.03 5.90 -10.33
N LYS A 14 -1.58 6.72 -9.40
CA LYS A 14 -0.18 7.09 -9.25
C LYS A 14 0.18 7.08 -7.78
N ILE A 15 1.21 6.32 -7.41
CA ILE A 15 1.75 6.32 -6.05
C ILE A 15 2.38 7.70 -5.77
N SER A 16 1.89 8.36 -4.72
CA SER A 16 2.23 9.75 -4.38
C SER A 16 3.62 9.90 -3.75
N TYR A 17 4.10 8.86 -3.07
CA TYR A 17 5.42 8.81 -2.46
C TYR A 17 6.28 7.78 -3.19
N SER A 18 7.28 8.25 -3.94
CA SER A 18 8.33 7.42 -4.52
C SER A 18 9.70 7.94 -4.08
N GLY A 19 9.88 8.10 -2.76
CA GLY A 19 11.22 8.13 -2.21
C GLY A 19 11.99 6.88 -2.66
N SER A 20 13.32 6.96 -2.72
CA SER A 20 14.17 5.77 -2.89
C SER A 20 13.69 4.63 -1.99
N PRO A 21 13.82 3.35 -2.40
CA PRO A 21 13.47 2.24 -1.52
C PRO A 21 14.12 2.47 -0.16
N GLU A 22 13.28 2.57 0.86
CA GLU A 22 13.74 2.86 2.21
C GLU A 22 14.32 1.56 2.76
N GLU A 23 15.64 1.48 2.84
CA GLU A 23 16.29 0.40 3.57
C GLU A 23 16.04 0.61 5.07
N LEU A 24 15.02 -0.08 5.58
CA LEU A 24 14.66 -0.06 6.98
C LEU A 24 15.33 -1.21 7.72
N THR A 25 16.08 -0.90 8.77
CA THR A 25 16.63 -1.90 9.70
C THR A 25 15.90 -1.79 11.04
N ILE A 26 15.18 -2.86 11.41
CA ILE A 26 14.37 -2.90 12.64
C ILE A 26 14.89 -4.04 13.52
N ALA A 27 15.01 -3.78 14.82
CA ALA A 27 15.39 -4.82 15.77
C ALA A 27 14.28 -5.87 15.90
N VAL A 28 14.65 -7.13 16.11
CA VAL A 28 13.68 -8.22 16.36
C VAL A 28 12.77 -7.85 17.55
N ASN A 29 11.48 -8.13 17.41
CA ASN A 29 10.39 -7.70 18.29
C ASN A 29 10.08 -6.19 18.29
N GLY A 30 10.73 -5.42 17.41
CA GLY A 30 10.38 -4.02 17.16
C GLY A 30 9.09 -3.87 16.33
N PRO A 31 8.45 -2.70 16.38
CA PRO A 31 7.33 -2.38 15.50
C PRO A 31 7.81 -1.95 14.10
N LEU A 32 7.10 -2.39 13.06
CA LEU A 32 7.25 -1.94 11.68
C LEU A 32 5.95 -1.30 11.21
N GLU A 33 6.07 -0.16 10.54
CA GLU A 33 4.97 0.52 9.87
C GLU A 33 5.45 0.98 8.49
N LEU A 34 4.79 0.48 7.45
CA LEU A 34 5.00 0.88 6.07
C LEU A 34 3.75 1.58 5.56
N GLU A 35 3.90 2.79 5.04
CA GLU A 35 2.79 3.56 4.49
C GLU A 35 2.90 3.68 2.97
N CYS A 36 1.75 3.61 2.31
CA CYS A 36 1.63 3.83 0.88
C CYS A 36 0.37 4.64 0.58
N SER A 37 0.52 5.61 -0.32
CA SER A 37 -0.59 6.44 -0.79
C SER A 37 -0.53 6.56 -2.30
N ALA A 38 -1.71 6.53 -2.92
CA ALA A 38 -1.86 6.76 -4.35
C ALA A 38 -3.03 7.70 -4.64
N VAL A 39 -2.91 8.42 -5.75
CA VAL A 39 -3.91 9.33 -6.28
C VAL A 39 -4.46 8.78 -7.59
N GLY A 40 -5.74 8.98 -7.84
CA GLY A 40 -6.43 8.48 -9.04
C GLY A 40 -7.92 8.81 -8.96
N ILE A 41 -8.62 8.70 -10.09
CA ILE A 41 -10.08 8.86 -10.15
C ILE A 41 -10.66 7.66 -10.91
N PRO A 42 -11.46 6.80 -10.24
CA PRO A 42 -11.83 6.83 -8.81
C PRO A 42 -10.63 6.57 -7.88
N THR A 43 -10.80 6.80 -6.57
CA THR A 43 -9.76 6.55 -5.56
C THR A 43 -9.22 5.12 -5.71
N PRO A 44 -7.90 4.94 -5.88
CA PRO A 44 -7.31 3.62 -6.11
C PRO A 44 -7.33 2.77 -4.85
N LYS A 45 -7.45 1.45 -5.04
CA LYS A 45 -7.26 0.46 -3.98
C LYS A 45 -5.81 0.04 -3.96
N LEU A 46 -5.24 -0.11 -2.78
CA LEU A 46 -3.85 -0.51 -2.65
C LEU A 46 -3.73 -1.98 -2.26
N SER A 47 -2.62 -2.59 -2.66
CA SER A 47 -2.26 -3.95 -2.26
C SER A 47 -0.76 -4.05 -2.03
N TRP A 48 -0.36 -4.98 -1.17
CA TRP A 48 1.04 -5.20 -0.82
C TRP A 48 1.53 -6.58 -1.26
N LEU A 49 2.77 -6.60 -1.71
CA LEU A 49 3.54 -7.81 -1.94
C LEU A 49 4.72 -7.85 -0.96
N LYS A 50 5.04 -9.04 -0.48
CA LYS A 50 6.32 -9.35 0.18
C LYS A 50 7.05 -10.37 -0.68
N ASP A 51 8.26 -10.02 -1.10
CA ASP A 51 9.09 -10.86 -1.97
C ASP A 51 8.34 -11.35 -3.23
N GLY A 52 7.52 -10.45 -3.79
CA GLY A 52 6.72 -10.70 -4.99
C GLY A 52 5.42 -11.48 -4.78
N HIS A 53 5.12 -11.91 -3.56
CA HIS A 53 3.91 -12.68 -3.24
C HIS A 53 2.89 -11.81 -2.48
N PRO A 54 1.58 -12.02 -2.69
CA PRO A 54 0.55 -11.36 -1.89
C PRO A 54 0.80 -11.53 -0.40
N LEU A 55 0.72 -10.44 0.35
CA LEU A 55 0.83 -10.49 1.80
C LEU A 55 -0.43 -11.13 2.39
N ASP A 56 -0.36 -12.41 2.80
CA ASP A 56 -1.49 -13.16 3.36
C ASP A 56 -1.62 -12.95 4.87
N GLY A 57 -2.57 -12.09 5.30
CA GLY A 57 -3.26 -12.17 6.60
C GLY A 57 -2.54 -11.76 7.91
N THR A 58 -3.32 -11.16 8.80
CA THR A 58 -3.10 -10.83 10.24
C THR A 58 -2.16 -9.69 10.63
N ASP A 59 -1.17 -9.32 9.83
CA ASP A 59 -0.54 -8.00 9.97
C ASP A 59 -1.51 -6.97 9.40
N ILE A 60 -1.98 -6.07 10.26
CA ILE A 60 -3.20 -5.31 10.03
C ILE A 60 -3.00 -4.37 8.83
N ILE A 61 -3.42 -4.81 7.64
CA ILE A 61 -3.61 -3.96 6.47
C ILE A 61 -4.76 -3.01 6.81
N GLN A 62 -4.45 -1.83 7.37
CA GLN A 62 -5.45 -0.83 7.71
C GLN A 62 -5.78 0.02 6.47
N GLN A 63 -7.04 0.43 6.38
CA GLN A 63 -7.58 1.33 5.34
C GLN A 63 -7.26 0.86 3.92
N ASP A 64 -7.94 -0.15 3.39
CA ASP A 64 -7.92 -0.50 1.95
C ASP A 64 -6.52 -0.69 1.31
N GLY A 65 -5.52 -1.09 2.11
CA GLY A 65 -4.15 -1.29 1.63
C GLY A 65 -3.19 -0.12 1.87
N HIS A 66 -3.60 0.94 2.55
CA HIS A 66 -2.76 2.13 2.76
C HIS A 66 -1.56 1.93 3.68
N ALA A 67 -1.60 0.96 4.60
CA ALA A 67 -0.47 0.68 5.47
C ALA A 67 -0.34 -0.80 5.83
N VAL A 68 0.90 -1.23 6.06
CA VAL A 68 1.26 -2.52 6.67
C VAL A 68 1.83 -2.23 8.05
N ARG A 69 1.27 -2.86 9.10
CA ARG A 69 1.75 -2.74 10.47
C ARG A 69 2.04 -4.10 11.06
N ILE A 70 3.30 -4.32 11.45
CA ILE A 70 3.76 -5.51 12.17
C ILE A 70 4.17 -5.07 13.57
N SER A 71 3.49 -5.56 14.60
CA SER A 71 3.74 -5.10 15.99
C SER A 71 5.06 -5.60 16.56
N LYS A 72 5.50 -6.78 16.12
CA LYS A 72 6.69 -7.47 16.59
C LYS A 72 7.36 -8.23 15.44
N VAL A 73 8.21 -7.54 14.70
CA VAL A 73 8.91 -8.16 13.56
C VAL A 73 9.76 -9.35 14.02
N GLN A 74 9.68 -10.43 13.28
CA GLN A 74 10.57 -11.59 13.38
C GLN A 74 11.52 -11.65 12.19
N VAL A 75 12.45 -12.61 12.21
CA VAL A 75 13.45 -12.75 11.15
C VAL A 75 12.80 -13.11 9.82
N GLU A 76 11.73 -13.91 9.87
CA GLU A 76 10.90 -14.27 8.73
C GLU A 76 10.18 -13.07 8.09
N ASP A 77 10.03 -11.94 8.81
CA ASP A 77 9.39 -10.73 8.30
C ASP A 77 10.33 -9.89 7.43
N ALA A 78 11.63 -10.19 7.43
CA ALA A 78 12.57 -9.53 6.53
C ALA A 78 12.26 -9.88 5.06
N GLY A 79 12.30 -8.88 4.19
CA GLY A 79 12.02 -9.05 2.77
C GLY A 79 11.77 -7.73 2.06
N LEU A 80 11.49 -7.81 0.77
CA LEU A 80 11.13 -6.68 -0.07
C LEU A 80 9.62 -6.48 -0.04
N TYR A 81 9.18 -5.38 0.58
CA TYR A 81 7.77 -4.96 0.58
C TYR A 81 7.50 -4.02 -0.58
N THR A 82 6.51 -4.35 -1.42
CA THR A 82 6.13 -3.56 -2.60
C THR A 82 4.66 -3.17 -2.52
N CYS A 83 4.37 -1.88 -2.62
CA CYS A 83 3.00 -1.38 -2.74
C CYS A 83 2.58 -1.28 -4.22
N LEU A 84 1.34 -1.66 -4.50
CA LEU A 84 0.71 -1.59 -5.82
C LEU A 84 -0.58 -0.76 -5.73
N ALA A 85 -0.84 0.05 -6.76
CA ALA A 85 -1.98 0.98 -6.86
C ALA A 85 -2.73 0.83 -8.19
#